data_AF-A0A5C0ZJI4-F1
#
_entry.id   AF-A0A5C0ZJI4-F1
#
_cell.length_a   1.000
_cell.length_b   1.000
_cell.length_c   1.000
_cell.angle_alpha   90.00
_cell.angle_beta   90.00
_cell.angle_gamma   90.00
#
_symmetry.space_group_name_H-M   'P 1'
#
loop_
_entity.id
_entity.type
_entity.pdbx_description
1 polymer ?
#
loop_
_entity_poly.entity_id
_entity_poly.type
_entity_poly.pdbx_seq_one_letter_code
_entity_poly.pdbx_strand_id
1 'polypeptide(L)'
;MNKLRNLSYLLVAFALIFNACSKDDDPVIPEDPNAIVSARLDFIEVSGHAHGDHFHDLAEITGEKDSVAIEFDQFGVAKSGHIHLDPHKVYRLQLYAYNREGKEVQEEFLTSKTVADFYKAFIVGGNFTLNPETGEAENGALFQPREQTYGDGTKVNGKYETTGILAYFTLGEANEGADTDVSYVLRKLSDNTTKGKIERIDWNHDDYASRFAGEDVLKLTFELHAVGHDH
;
A
#
# COMPACT_ATOMS: atom_id res chain seq x y z
N MET A 1 22.21 -69.58 -33.70
CA MET A 1 22.99 -69.28 -32.48
C MET A 1 24.38 -68.81 -32.90
N ASN A 2 24.94 -67.84 -32.14
CA ASN A 2 26.25 -67.16 -32.26
C ASN A 2 26.28 -65.95 -33.23
N LYS A 3 26.17 -64.71 -32.73
CA LYS A 3 27.22 -63.82 -32.13
C LYS A 3 28.25 -63.39 -33.19
N LEU A 4 28.72 -62.16 -33.35
CA LEU A 4 28.52 -60.80 -32.82
C LEU A 4 29.47 -59.92 -33.67
N ARG A 5 29.06 -58.68 -34.01
CA ARG A 5 29.87 -57.45 -34.23
C ARG A 5 31.12 -57.49 -35.12
N ASN A 6 31.17 -56.59 -36.11
CA ASN A 6 32.09 -55.44 -36.01
C ASN A 6 31.70 -54.26 -36.92
N LEU A 7 32.00 -53.10 -36.37
CA LEU A 7 31.69 -51.72 -36.75
C LEU A 7 32.54 -51.26 -37.95
N SER A 8 31.99 -50.43 -38.84
CA SER A 8 32.76 -49.43 -39.59
C SER A 8 31.83 -48.27 -39.97
N TYR A 9 32.17 -47.10 -39.44
CA TYR A 9 31.51 -45.82 -39.70
C TYR A 9 31.82 -45.35 -41.12
N LEU A 10 30.80 -44.90 -41.86
CA LEU A 10 31.00 -43.89 -42.90
C LEU A 10 29.81 -42.92 -42.87
N LEU A 11 30.10 -41.69 -42.44
CA LEU A 11 29.24 -40.52 -42.59
C LEU A 11 29.14 -40.16 -44.07
N VAL A 12 27.93 -40.00 -44.58
CA VAL A 12 27.64 -39.10 -45.70
C VAL A 12 26.47 -38.22 -45.29
N ALA A 13 26.76 -36.94 -45.17
CA ALA A 13 25.81 -35.88 -44.88
C ALA A 13 24.84 -35.72 -46.06
N PHE A 14 23.53 -35.78 -45.78
CA PHE A 14 22.51 -35.30 -46.71
C PHE A 14 21.96 -33.99 -46.14
N ALA A 15 22.19 -32.89 -46.85
CA ALA A 15 21.70 -31.57 -46.51
C ALA A 15 20.17 -31.55 -46.62
N LEU A 16 19.49 -31.51 -45.48
CA LEU A 16 18.07 -31.17 -45.42
C LEU A 16 17.96 -29.65 -45.43
N ILE A 17 17.44 -29.14 -46.54
CA ILE A 17 17.00 -27.77 -46.72
C ILE A 17 15.71 -27.63 -45.89
N PHE A 18 15.84 -27.28 -44.61
CA PHE A 18 14.68 -26.89 -43.80
C PHE A 18 14.35 -25.43 -44.10
N ASN A 19 13.29 -25.23 -44.89
CA ASN A 19 12.47 -24.03 -44.78
C ASN A 19 11.84 -24.02 -43.37
N ALA A 20 12.50 -23.39 -42.41
CA ALA A 20 11.92 -23.07 -41.10
C ALA A 20 11.81 -21.55 -41.00
N CYS A 21 10.74 -21.03 -41.61
CA CYS A 21 10.19 -19.73 -41.25
C CYS A 21 9.14 -20.00 -40.17
N SER A 22 9.50 -19.84 -38.90
CA SER A 22 8.51 -19.56 -37.85
C SER A 22 8.89 -18.20 -37.29
N LYS A 23 8.01 -17.22 -37.50
CA LYS A 23 8.09 -15.94 -36.84
C LYS A 23 8.01 -16.20 -35.35
N ASP A 24 9.02 -15.72 -34.63
CA ASP A 24 8.90 -15.44 -33.21
C ASP A 24 7.86 -14.32 -33.07
N ASP A 25 6.59 -14.69 -33.03
CA ASP A 25 5.60 -13.81 -32.43
C ASP A 25 5.89 -13.88 -30.93
N ASP A 26 6.56 -12.85 -30.41
CA ASP A 26 6.71 -12.67 -28.96
C ASP A 26 5.33 -12.91 -28.32
N PRO A 27 5.23 -13.69 -27.24
CA PRO A 27 3.96 -13.91 -26.58
C PRO A 27 3.40 -12.55 -26.18
N VAL A 28 2.28 -12.16 -26.81
CA VAL A 28 1.51 -10.99 -26.41
C VAL A 28 0.97 -11.29 -25.02
N ILE A 29 1.68 -10.81 -23.99
CA ILE A 29 1.19 -10.85 -22.63
C ILE A 29 -0.02 -9.91 -22.60
N PRO A 30 -1.24 -10.42 -22.31
CA PRO A 30 -2.39 -9.55 -22.17
C PRO A 30 -2.10 -8.51 -21.10
N GLU A 31 -2.22 -7.23 -21.45
CA GLU A 31 -2.12 -6.18 -20.44
C GLU A 31 -3.30 -6.31 -19.49
N ASP A 32 -3.04 -6.36 -18.18
CA ASP A 32 -4.08 -6.38 -17.17
C ASP A 32 -4.81 -5.02 -17.19
N PRO A 33 -6.10 -4.97 -17.59
CA PRO A 33 -6.86 -3.71 -17.63
C PRO A 33 -7.08 -3.10 -16.24
N ASN A 34 -6.90 -3.89 -15.17
CA ASN A 34 -7.00 -3.43 -13.79
C ASN A 34 -5.63 -3.09 -13.18
N ALA A 35 -4.55 -3.15 -13.96
CA ALA A 35 -3.24 -2.70 -13.51
C ALA A 35 -3.33 -1.23 -13.07
N ILE A 36 -2.90 -0.95 -11.84
CA ILE A 36 -2.81 0.40 -11.32
C ILE A 36 -1.64 1.11 -12.02
N VAL A 37 -1.90 2.27 -12.59
CA VAL A 37 -0.88 3.07 -13.33
C VAL A 37 -0.67 4.46 -12.75
N SER A 38 -1.49 4.85 -11.77
CA SER A 38 -1.23 6.03 -10.93
C SER A 38 -2.03 5.92 -9.64
N ALA A 39 -1.61 6.67 -8.63
CA ALA A 39 -2.32 6.78 -7.37
C ALA A 39 -2.25 8.20 -6.83
N ARG A 40 -3.12 8.50 -5.87
CA ARG A 40 -3.12 9.74 -5.09
C ARG A 40 -3.43 9.41 -3.63
N LEU A 41 -2.75 10.11 -2.72
CA LEU A 41 -3.12 10.15 -1.32
C LEU A 41 -3.58 11.55 -0.97
N ASP A 42 -4.76 11.65 -0.38
CA ASP A 42 -5.29 12.91 0.16
C ASP A 42 -5.23 12.87 1.68
N PHE A 43 -4.60 13.86 2.28
CA PHE A 43 -4.59 14.13 3.71
C PHE A 43 -5.53 15.30 3.98
N ILE A 44 -6.68 15.02 4.56
CA ILE A 44 -7.75 16.01 4.78
C ILE A 44 -7.85 16.26 6.27
N GLU A 45 -7.69 17.49 6.73
CA GLU A 45 -7.79 17.81 8.16
C GLU A 45 -9.16 17.42 8.74
N VAL A 46 -9.15 16.84 9.93
CA VAL A 46 -10.34 16.46 10.70
C VAL A 46 -10.15 16.80 12.17
N SER A 47 -11.27 16.87 12.92
CA SER A 47 -11.21 16.93 14.37
C SER A 47 -10.99 15.53 14.94
N GLY A 48 -10.28 15.46 16.05
CA GLY A 48 -10.03 14.26 16.84
C GLY A 48 -8.80 14.44 17.71
N HIS A 49 -8.55 13.49 18.60
CA HIS A 49 -7.32 13.44 19.40
C HIS A 49 -6.84 12.01 19.54
N ALA A 50 -5.51 11.83 19.54
CA ALA A 50 -4.88 10.55 19.76
C ALA A 50 -4.93 10.18 21.25
N HIS A 51 -5.16 8.91 21.55
CA HIS A 51 -5.13 8.34 22.90
C HIS A 51 -4.68 6.87 22.81
N GLY A 52 -3.55 6.55 23.44
CA GLY A 52 -2.88 5.26 23.28
C GLY A 52 -2.67 4.90 21.80
N ASP A 53 -3.36 3.87 21.31
CA ASP A 53 -3.24 3.33 19.95
C ASP A 53 -4.37 3.72 18.98
N HIS A 54 -5.26 4.65 19.38
CA HIS A 54 -6.36 5.12 18.51
C HIS A 54 -6.73 6.57 18.69
N PHE A 55 -7.67 7.03 17.86
CA PHE A 55 -8.31 8.33 17.98
C PHE A 55 -9.64 8.26 18.73
N HIS A 56 -9.95 9.34 19.46
CA HIS A 56 -11.25 9.68 20.00
C HIS A 56 -11.86 10.87 19.25
N ASP A 57 -13.19 11.01 19.35
CA ASP A 57 -13.97 12.16 18.88
C ASP A 57 -13.73 12.58 17.42
N LEU A 58 -13.45 11.60 16.55
CA LEU A 58 -13.25 11.83 15.12
C LEU A 58 -14.47 12.46 14.47
N ALA A 59 -14.29 13.62 13.85
CA ALA A 59 -15.35 14.32 13.14
C ALA A 59 -14.81 15.14 11.96
N GLU A 60 -15.63 15.24 10.92
CA GLU A 60 -15.39 16.19 9.84
C GLU A 60 -15.58 17.62 10.38
N ILE A 61 -14.55 18.45 10.33
CA ILE A 61 -14.67 19.91 10.41
C ILE A 61 -15.64 20.38 9.27
N THR A 62 -16.39 21.45 9.47
CA THR A 62 -17.33 21.95 8.43
C THR A 62 -16.65 23.04 7.61
N GLY A 63 -16.73 22.96 6.27
CA GLY A 63 -16.10 23.91 5.33
C GLY A 63 -15.04 23.24 4.45
N GLU A 64 -14.32 24.04 3.66
CA GLU A 64 -13.13 23.58 2.96
C GLU A 64 -11.95 23.71 3.93
N LYS A 65 -11.29 22.60 4.21
CA LYS A 65 -10.22 22.49 5.20
C LYS A 65 -9.04 21.84 4.52
N ASP A 66 -7.89 22.40 4.78
CA ASP A 66 -6.64 22.13 4.09
C ASP A 66 -6.49 20.65 3.73
N SER A 67 -6.43 20.40 2.43
CA SER A 67 -6.10 19.10 1.88
C SER A 67 -4.71 19.18 1.30
N VAL A 68 -3.86 18.27 1.74
CA VAL A 68 -2.57 18.04 1.13
C VAL A 68 -2.71 16.77 0.31
N ALA A 69 -2.49 16.88 -1.00
CA ALA A 69 -2.57 15.76 -1.92
C ALA A 69 -1.19 15.48 -2.51
N ILE A 70 -0.87 14.20 -2.67
CA ILE A 70 0.34 13.75 -3.35
C ILE A 70 -0.01 12.67 -4.38
N GLU A 71 0.45 12.89 -5.60
CA GLU A 71 0.23 11.98 -6.73
C GLU A 71 1.46 11.14 -7.02
N PHE A 72 1.23 9.93 -7.51
CA PHE A 72 2.26 8.94 -7.81
C PHE A 72 2.13 8.45 -9.24
N ASP A 73 3.26 8.07 -9.84
CA ASP A 73 3.29 7.36 -11.10
C ASP A 73 3.02 5.86 -10.95
N GLN A 74 3.10 5.11 -12.06
CA GLN A 74 2.88 3.66 -12.09
C GLN A 74 3.90 2.84 -11.28
N PHE A 75 5.03 3.45 -10.90
CA PHE A 75 6.06 2.81 -10.08
C PHE A 75 5.92 3.17 -8.60
N GLY A 76 4.90 3.94 -8.25
CA GLY A 76 4.67 4.41 -6.89
C GLY A 76 5.63 5.53 -6.47
N VAL A 77 6.27 6.20 -7.42
CA VAL A 77 7.14 7.35 -7.17
C VAL A 77 6.30 8.62 -7.19
N ALA A 78 6.46 9.46 -6.17
CA ALA A 78 5.73 10.70 -6.09
C ALA A 78 6.13 11.70 -7.19
N LYS A 79 5.12 12.39 -7.75
CA LYS A 79 5.32 13.45 -8.76
C LYS A 79 5.78 14.77 -8.11
N SER A 80 5.30 15.04 -6.89
CA SER A 80 5.85 16.05 -5.98
C SER A 80 6.82 15.34 -5.04
N GLY A 81 8.03 15.85 -4.84
CA GLY A 81 9.05 15.18 -4.03
C GLY A 81 8.62 14.98 -2.57
N HIS A 82 8.01 16.01 -1.97
CA HIS A 82 7.59 16.02 -0.58
C HIS A 82 6.17 16.54 -0.35
N ILE A 83 5.65 16.28 0.84
CA ILE A 83 4.51 16.97 1.45
C ILE A 83 4.89 17.57 2.80
N HIS A 84 4.14 18.59 3.21
CA HIS A 84 4.19 19.15 4.55
C HIS A 84 2.91 18.79 5.28
N LEU A 85 3.02 18.28 6.50
CA LEU A 85 1.90 18.08 7.40
C LEU A 85 2.21 18.69 8.77
N ASP A 86 1.22 19.37 9.33
CA ASP A 86 1.29 19.90 10.68
C ASP A 86 1.19 18.75 11.71
N PRO A 87 2.17 18.59 12.61
CA PRO A 87 2.18 17.51 13.60
C PRO A 87 1.11 17.64 14.69
N HIS A 88 0.50 18.81 14.85
CA HIS A 88 -0.58 19.04 15.81
C HIS A 88 -1.97 18.71 15.26
N LYS A 89 -2.07 18.36 13.97
CA LYS A 89 -3.35 18.08 13.30
C LYS A 89 -3.61 16.58 13.14
N VAL A 90 -4.88 16.24 12.97
CA VAL A 90 -5.33 14.91 12.57
C VAL A 90 -5.84 14.98 11.13
N TYR A 91 -5.44 14.02 10.32
CA TYR A 91 -5.83 13.92 8.92
C TYR A 91 -6.62 12.65 8.68
N ARG A 92 -7.70 12.73 7.90
CA ARG A 92 -8.23 11.58 7.19
C ARG A 92 -7.36 11.37 5.94
N LEU A 93 -6.69 10.22 5.89
CA LEU A 93 -5.95 9.75 4.74
C LEU A 93 -6.89 8.95 3.83
N GLN A 94 -6.95 9.32 2.55
CA GLN A 94 -7.73 8.62 1.54
C GLN A 94 -6.84 8.21 0.36
N LEU A 95 -6.84 6.92 0.05
CA LEU A 95 -6.24 6.40 -1.18
C LEU A 95 -7.20 6.56 -2.35
N TYR A 96 -6.65 6.99 -3.48
CA TYR A 96 -7.25 6.87 -4.81
C TYR A 96 -6.25 6.14 -5.71
N ALA A 97 -6.68 5.08 -6.39
CA ALA A 97 -5.83 4.31 -7.30
C ALA A 97 -6.53 4.22 -8.66
N TYR A 98 -5.79 4.44 -9.74
CA TYR A 98 -6.35 4.55 -11.09
C TYR A 98 -5.76 3.50 -12.02
N ASN A 99 -6.63 2.83 -12.78
CA ASN A 99 -6.20 1.96 -13.87
C ASN A 99 -5.89 2.77 -15.14
N ARG A 100 -5.52 2.06 -16.22
CA ARG A 100 -5.17 2.66 -17.53
C ARG A 100 -6.29 3.47 -18.18
N GLU A 101 -7.54 3.18 -17.84
CA GLU A 101 -8.70 3.91 -18.35
C GLU A 101 -9.01 5.17 -17.51
N GLY A 102 -8.22 5.43 -16.46
CA GLY A 102 -8.46 6.52 -15.51
C GLY A 102 -9.60 6.22 -14.53
N LYS A 103 -10.05 4.96 -14.43
CA LYS A 103 -11.08 4.54 -13.49
C LYS A 103 -10.46 4.29 -12.11
N GLU A 104 -11.14 4.76 -11.07
CA GLU A 104 -10.83 4.42 -9.69
C GLU A 104 -11.05 2.92 -9.42
N VAL A 105 -10.05 2.28 -8.79
CA VAL A 105 -10.04 0.84 -8.50
C VAL A 105 -9.77 0.52 -7.03
N GLN A 106 -9.50 1.51 -6.18
CA GLN A 106 -9.22 1.26 -4.75
C GLN A 106 -10.37 0.59 -3.99
N GLU A 107 -11.62 0.85 -4.40
CA GLU A 107 -12.81 0.25 -3.78
C GLU A 107 -12.88 -1.26 -4.02
N GLU A 108 -12.17 -1.78 -5.03
CA GLU A 108 -12.12 -3.21 -5.30
C GLU A 108 -11.50 -3.98 -4.11
N PHE A 109 -10.62 -3.34 -3.33
CA PHE A 109 -10.01 -3.91 -2.11
C PHE A 109 -10.97 -3.98 -0.92
N LEU A 110 -12.12 -3.29 -0.97
CA LEU A 110 -13.11 -3.21 0.12
C LEU A 110 -14.49 -3.74 -0.31
N THR A 111 -14.61 -4.36 -1.49
CA THR A 111 -15.89 -4.79 -2.07
C THR A 111 -16.77 -5.60 -1.11
N SER A 112 -16.17 -6.53 -0.35
CA SER A 112 -16.84 -7.34 0.68
C SER A 112 -15.84 -7.76 1.76
N LYS A 113 -16.33 -8.28 2.89
CA LYS A 113 -15.46 -8.83 3.94
C LYS A 113 -14.46 -9.87 3.41
N THR A 114 -14.92 -10.81 2.58
CA THR A 114 -14.08 -11.88 2.02
C THR A 114 -12.91 -11.33 1.20
N VAL A 115 -13.10 -10.20 0.53
CA VAL A 115 -12.03 -9.53 -0.22
C VAL A 115 -11.15 -8.72 0.75
N ALA A 116 -11.77 -7.88 1.57
CA ALA A 116 -11.08 -6.98 2.48
C ALA A 116 -10.18 -7.70 3.48
N ASP A 117 -10.54 -8.91 3.93
CA ASP A 117 -9.74 -9.70 4.87
C ASP A 117 -8.33 -10.06 4.35
N PHE A 118 -8.07 -9.88 3.05
CA PHE A 118 -6.74 -10.04 2.45
C PHE A 118 -5.93 -8.75 2.35
N TYR A 119 -6.50 -7.57 2.62
CA TYR A 119 -5.79 -6.31 2.40
C TYR A 119 -5.54 -5.57 3.70
N LYS A 120 -4.33 -5.04 3.86
CA LYS A 120 -3.96 -4.14 4.95
C LYS A 120 -2.96 -3.10 4.48
N ALA A 121 -3.18 -1.86 4.90
CA ALA A 121 -2.29 -0.75 4.65
C ALA A 121 -1.34 -0.49 5.83
N PHE A 122 -0.17 0.04 5.50
CA PHE A 122 0.93 0.40 6.40
C PHE A 122 1.53 1.75 5.97
N ILE A 123 2.21 2.45 6.88
CA ILE A 123 3.04 3.61 6.54
C ILE A 123 4.41 3.35 7.17
N VAL A 124 5.45 3.14 6.36
CA VAL A 124 6.78 2.67 6.82
C VAL A 124 7.90 3.63 6.43
N GLY A 125 9.11 3.46 6.98
CA GLY A 125 10.30 4.26 6.68
C GLY A 125 10.50 5.50 7.56
N GLY A 126 9.41 6.05 8.11
CA GLY A 126 9.44 7.34 8.83
C GLY A 126 10.17 7.32 10.17
N ASN A 127 10.38 6.14 10.79
CA ASN A 127 10.96 5.98 12.13
C ASN A 127 10.30 6.88 13.20
N PHE A 128 9.01 7.15 13.04
CA PHE A 128 8.24 7.98 13.95
C PHE A 128 8.25 7.43 15.38
N THR A 129 8.35 8.35 16.35
CA THR A 129 7.95 8.08 17.74
C THR A 129 6.45 7.86 17.76
N LEU A 130 6.00 6.66 18.12
CA LEU A 130 4.58 6.30 18.08
C LEU A 130 3.86 6.84 19.31
N ASN A 131 2.56 7.13 19.18
CA ASN A 131 1.77 7.68 20.27
C ASN A 131 1.87 6.89 21.59
N PRO A 132 1.76 5.54 21.60
CA PRO A 132 1.91 4.76 22.83
C PRO A 132 3.31 4.84 23.48
N GLU A 133 4.34 5.24 22.72
CA GLU A 133 5.72 5.36 23.21
C GLU A 133 5.96 6.68 23.97
N THR A 134 5.04 7.63 23.84
CA THR A 134 5.11 8.95 24.52
C THR A 134 4.55 8.94 25.94
N GLY A 135 4.01 7.79 26.39
CA GLY A 135 3.40 7.65 27.73
C GLY A 135 2.21 8.59 27.91
N GLU A 136 2.16 9.30 29.04
CA GLU A 136 1.06 10.21 29.39
C GLU A 136 0.97 11.46 28.51
N ALA A 137 1.99 11.74 27.67
CA ALA A 137 1.97 12.90 26.78
C ALA A 137 1.02 12.70 25.59
N GLU A 138 0.84 11.45 25.14
CA GLU A 138 -0.04 11.06 24.02
C GLU A 138 0.07 12.00 22.80
N ASN A 139 1.31 12.34 22.43
CA ASN A 139 1.61 13.30 21.37
C ASN A 139 2.50 12.73 20.27
N GLY A 140 2.43 11.42 20.03
CA GLY A 140 3.21 10.73 18.99
C GLY A 140 2.39 10.37 17.74
N ALA A 141 3.04 9.71 16.78
CA ALA A 141 2.42 9.36 15.52
C ALA A 141 1.41 8.22 15.67
N LEU A 142 0.34 8.27 14.87
CA LEU A 142 -0.72 7.27 14.91
C LEU A 142 -1.34 7.09 13.53
N PHE A 143 -1.53 5.83 13.13
CA PHE A 143 -2.22 5.46 11.89
C PHE A 143 -3.34 4.46 12.21
N GLN A 144 -4.58 4.82 11.84
CA GLN A 144 -5.76 4.02 12.16
C GLN A 144 -6.66 3.82 10.93
N PRO A 145 -6.56 2.67 10.25
CA PRO A 145 -7.55 2.21 9.27
C PRO A 145 -8.97 2.22 9.83
N ARG A 146 -9.94 2.76 9.08
CA ARG A 146 -11.25 3.11 9.65
C ARG A 146 -12.46 3.01 8.70
N GLU A 147 -12.39 2.16 7.68
CA GLU A 147 -13.58 1.83 6.88
C GLU A 147 -14.75 1.40 7.79
N GLN A 148 -15.96 1.88 7.50
CA GLN A 148 -17.18 1.59 8.30
C GLN A 148 -18.11 0.59 7.62
N THR A 149 -18.08 0.54 6.29
CA THR A 149 -18.92 -0.32 5.46
C THR A 149 -18.09 -0.88 4.32
N TYR A 150 -18.38 -2.11 3.92
CA TYR A 150 -17.87 -2.69 2.69
C TYR A 150 -18.67 -2.19 1.48
N GLY A 151 -18.15 -2.43 0.27
CA GLY A 151 -18.82 -2.08 -0.99
C GLY A 151 -20.21 -2.73 -1.16
N ASP A 152 -20.43 -3.91 -0.56
CA ASP A 152 -21.73 -4.59 -0.53
C ASP A 152 -22.72 -4.02 0.51
N GLY A 153 -22.31 -2.99 1.26
CA GLY A 153 -23.12 -2.31 2.27
C GLY A 153 -23.14 -3.00 3.65
N THR A 154 -22.49 -4.15 3.82
CA THR A 154 -22.33 -4.77 5.14
C THR A 154 -21.38 -3.94 6.01
N LYS A 155 -21.56 -3.98 7.34
CA LYS A 155 -20.76 -3.19 8.27
C LYS A 155 -19.41 -3.84 8.53
N VAL A 156 -18.36 -3.03 8.56
CA VAL A 156 -17.04 -3.42 9.06
C VAL A 156 -17.11 -3.59 10.57
N ASN A 157 -16.61 -4.70 11.08
CA ASN A 157 -16.64 -5.05 12.50
C ASN A 157 -15.24 -5.01 13.14
N GLY A 158 -14.83 -3.80 13.53
CA GLY A 158 -13.64 -3.59 14.36
C GLY A 158 -12.32 -3.50 13.58
N LYS A 159 -11.21 -3.41 14.34
CA LYS A 159 -9.88 -3.01 13.82
C LYS A 159 -9.21 -4.00 12.86
N TYR A 160 -9.61 -5.27 12.90
CA TYR A 160 -9.00 -6.31 12.08
C TYR A 160 -9.66 -6.43 10.70
N GLU A 161 -10.81 -5.80 10.48
CA GLU A 161 -11.56 -5.89 9.24
C GLU A 161 -11.23 -4.76 8.24
N THR A 162 -10.65 -3.67 8.73
CA THR A 162 -10.29 -2.48 7.95
C THR A 162 -9.08 -2.70 7.04
N THR A 163 -9.12 -2.18 5.81
CA THR A 163 -8.04 -2.32 4.83
C THR A 163 -7.03 -1.18 4.96
N GLY A 164 -7.46 0.02 5.29
CA GLY A 164 -6.64 1.23 5.38
C GLY A 164 -6.59 2.06 4.10
N ILE A 165 -7.45 1.77 3.10
CA ILE A 165 -7.67 2.68 1.97
C ILE A 165 -8.33 3.99 2.45
N LEU A 166 -9.05 3.93 3.57
CA LEU A 166 -9.44 5.07 4.40
C LEU A 166 -8.85 4.86 5.79
N ALA A 167 -8.05 5.81 6.23
CA ALA A 167 -7.45 5.81 7.54
C ALA A 167 -7.45 7.21 8.17
N TYR A 168 -7.14 7.27 9.45
CA TYR A 168 -6.80 8.51 10.13
C TYR A 168 -5.32 8.49 10.49
N PHE A 169 -4.68 9.64 10.40
CA PHE A 169 -3.25 9.79 10.60
C PHE A 169 -2.94 11.09 11.35
N THR A 170 -2.00 11.02 12.28
CA THR A 170 -1.33 12.20 12.84
C THR A 170 0.15 11.88 12.98
N LEU A 171 1.01 12.89 12.82
CA LEU A 171 2.44 12.78 13.12
C LEU A 171 2.69 12.92 14.62
N GLY A 172 1.87 13.71 15.33
CA GLY A 172 2.11 14.06 16.72
C GLY A 172 3.29 15.00 16.90
N GLU A 173 3.19 15.89 17.89
CA GLU A 173 4.23 16.87 18.27
C GLU A 173 5.60 16.22 18.54
N ALA A 174 5.64 14.99 19.06
CA ALA A 174 6.88 14.26 19.30
C ALA A 174 7.71 14.00 18.01
N ASN A 175 7.11 14.19 16.83
CA ASN A 175 7.77 14.06 15.53
C ASN A 175 7.89 15.40 14.79
N GLU A 176 7.68 16.54 15.46
CA GLU A 176 7.89 17.85 14.85
C GLU A 176 9.35 18.02 14.36
N GLY A 177 9.50 18.59 13.17
CA GLY A 177 10.79 18.76 12.51
C GLY A 177 11.32 17.49 11.81
N ALA A 178 10.57 16.39 11.83
CA ALA A 178 10.91 15.21 11.04
C ALA A 178 10.92 15.54 9.54
N ASP A 179 11.96 15.06 8.86
CA ASP A 179 12.16 15.13 7.41
C ASP A 179 12.60 13.73 6.99
N THR A 180 11.68 12.96 6.41
CA THR A 180 11.87 11.51 6.26
C THR A 180 11.15 10.94 5.04
N ASP A 181 11.76 9.95 4.42
CA ASP A 181 11.15 9.15 3.37
C ASP A 181 10.16 8.16 3.98
N VAL A 182 8.91 8.24 3.54
CA VAL A 182 7.85 7.31 3.94
C VAL A 182 7.33 6.53 2.75
N SER A 183 6.76 5.36 3.04
CA SER A 183 5.99 4.61 2.06
C SER A 183 4.62 4.24 2.61
N TYR A 184 3.55 4.68 1.94
CA TYR A 184 2.24 4.05 2.12
C TYR A 184 2.24 2.73 1.34
N VAL A 185 1.98 1.63 2.02
CA VAL A 185 1.97 0.30 1.42
C VAL A 185 0.59 -0.29 1.57
N LEU A 186 -0.06 -0.67 0.47
CA LEU A 186 -1.23 -1.55 0.50
C LEU A 186 -0.79 -2.97 0.15
N ARG A 187 -0.87 -3.85 1.13
CA ARG A 187 -0.40 -5.22 1.01
C ARG A 187 -1.57 -6.19 0.90
N LYS A 188 -1.50 -7.08 -0.07
CA LYS A 188 -2.33 -8.28 -0.16
C LYS A 188 -1.65 -9.39 0.63
N LEU A 189 -2.21 -9.75 1.76
CA LEU A 189 -1.78 -10.84 2.62
C LEU A 189 -1.92 -12.18 1.87
N SER A 190 -1.00 -13.10 2.11
CA SER A 190 -1.08 -14.45 1.52
C SER A 190 -2.19 -15.30 2.14
N ASP A 191 -2.60 -14.96 3.37
CA ASP A 191 -3.59 -15.69 4.16
C ASP A 191 -4.43 -14.69 4.98
N ASN A 192 -5.75 -14.85 4.92
CA ASN A 192 -6.70 -13.93 5.55
C ASN A 192 -6.69 -13.98 7.09
N THR A 193 -6.16 -15.04 7.71
CA THR A 193 -5.98 -15.12 9.17
C THR A 193 -4.83 -14.25 9.66
N THR A 194 -3.91 -13.85 8.77
CA THR A 194 -2.79 -12.95 9.11
C THR A 194 -3.29 -11.59 9.57
N LYS A 195 -4.38 -11.10 8.99
CA LYS A 195 -4.92 -9.76 9.30
C LYS A 195 -5.32 -9.62 10.77
N GLY A 196 -5.83 -10.69 11.37
CA GLY A 196 -6.18 -10.74 12.79
C GLY A 196 -4.99 -10.72 13.76
N LYS A 197 -3.76 -10.75 13.25
CA LYS A 197 -2.50 -10.67 14.03
C LYS A 197 -1.80 -9.32 13.91
N ILE A 198 -2.31 -8.43 13.04
CA ILE A 198 -1.75 -7.10 12.81
C ILE A 198 -2.39 -6.15 13.83
N GLU A 199 -1.60 -5.72 14.79
CA GLU A 199 -2.04 -4.79 15.82
C GLU A 199 -1.95 -3.33 15.36
N ARG A 200 -2.59 -2.43 16.10
CA ARG A 200 -2.64 -0.99 15.78
C ARG A 200 -1.30 -0.29 15.80
N ILE A 201 -0.28 -0.89 16.39
CA ILE A 201 1.07 -0.36 16.48
C ILE A 201 2.01 -0.93 15.41
N ASP A 202 1.58 -1.96 14.66
CA ASP A 202 2.46 -2.66 13.71
C ASP A 202 2.63 -1.92 12.36
N TRP A 203 2.06 -0.72 12.22
CA TRP A 203 1.96 -0.03 10.94
C TRP A 203 3.27 0.57 10.43
N ASN A 204 4.21 0.88 11.33
CA ASN A 204 5.47 1.60 11.05
C ASN A 204 6.73 0.72 11.19
N HIS A 205 6.60 -0.56 10.87
CA HIS A 205 7.73 -1.50 10.94
C HIS A 205 8.35 -1.73 9.56
N ASP A 206 9.65 -1.44 9.42
CA ASP A 206 10.37 -1.63 8.15
C ASP A 206 10.42 -3.11 7.70
N ASP A 207 10.27 -4.06 8.62
CA ASP A 207 10.24 -5.48 8.35
C ASP A 207 8.83 -6.05 8.08
N TYR A 208 7.81 -5.19 7.88
CA TYR A 208 6.41 -5.57 7.62
C TYR A 208 6.27 -6.68 6.58
N ALA A 209 7.06 -6.63 5.49
CA ALA A 209 6.97 -7.59 4.39
C ALA A 209 7.35 -9.02 4.83
N SER A 210 8.29 -9.13 5.77
CA SER A 210 8.70 -10.41 6.36
C SER A 210 7.82 -10.85 7.52
N ARG A 211 7.26 -9.89 8.29
CA ARG A 211 6.30 -10.16 9.37
C ARG A 211 4.95 -10.63 8.88
N PHE A 212 4.49 -10.04 7.78
CA PHE A 212 3.16 -10.29 7.21
C PHE A 212 3.34 -10.81 5.78
N ALA A 213 3.28 -12.13 5.58
CA ALA A 213 3.46 -12.73 4.27
C ALA A 213 2.39 -12.25 3.26
N GLY A 214 2.80 -12.02 2.01
CA GLY A 214 1.96 -11.41 0.99
C GLY A 214 2.76 -10.68 -0.09
N GLU A 215 2.05 -9.83 -0.84
CA GLU A 215 2.58 -9.03 -1.94
C GLU A 215 2.10 -7.59 -1.80
N ASP A 216 2.97 -6.64 -2.10
CA ASP A 216 2.59 -5.22 -2.11
C ASP A 216 1.87 -4.94 -3.42
N VAL A 217 0.59 -4.60 -3.32
CA VAL A 217 -0.22 -4.19 -4.48
C VAL A 217 0.11 -2.75 -4.84
N LEU A 218 0.37 -1.94 -3.81
CA LEU A 218 0.88 -0.58 -3.94
C LEU A 218 1.97 -0.34 -2.92
N LYS A 219 3.02 0.35 -3.35
CA LYS A 219 4.01 0.98 -2.48
C LYS A 219 4.25 2.38 -3.02
N LEU A 220 3.76 3.37 -2.29
CA LEU A 220 3.77 4.78 -2.69
C LEU A 220 4.78 5.52 -1.83
N THR A 221 5.91 5.90 -2.41
CA THR A 221 7.05 6.49 -1.69
C THR A 221 7.13 8.00 -1.93
N PHE A 222 7.26 8.75 -0.84
CA PHE A 222 7.34 10.20 -0.82
C PHE A 222 8.08 10.71 0.41
N GLU A 223 8.61 11.92 0.32
CA GLU A 223 9.22 12.62 1.46
C GLU A 223 8.13 13.33 2.27
N LEU A 224 8.19 13.25 3.59
CA LEU A 224 7.23 13.86 4.50
C LEU A 224 7.97 14.78 5.47
N HIS A 225 7.54 16.04 5.52
CA HIS A 225 8.03 17.04 6.46
C HIS A 225 6.98 17.35 7.52
N ALA A 226 7.35 17.18 8.78
CA ALA A 226 6.53 17.55 9.94
C ALA A 226 6.80 19.01 10.31
N VAL A 227 6.00 19.93 9.80
CA VAL A 227 6.18 21.38 10.02
C VAL A 227 4.95 21.97 10.69
N GLY A 228 5.10 22.43 11.93
CA GLY A 228 4.07 23.23 12.60
C GLY A 228 3.90 24.58 11.90
N HIS A 229 2.67 25.08 11.83
CA HIS A 229 2.47 26.49 11.54
C HIS A 229 2.77 27.31 12.80
N ASP A 230 3.51 28.43 12.63
CA ASP A 230 3.73 29.41 13.71
C ASP A 230 2.39 29.79 14.35
N HIS A 231 2.26 29.53 15.65
CA HIS A 231 1.09 29.85 16.47
C HIS A 231 0.90 31.36 16.69
#